data_AF-A0A0W1E384-F1
#
_entry.id   AF-A0A0W1E384-F1
#
_cell.length_a   1.000
_cell.length_b   1.000
_cell.length_c   1.000
_cell.angle_alpha   90.00
_cell.angle_beta   90.00
_cell.angle_gamma   90.00
#
_symmetry.space_group_name_H-M   'P 1'
#
loop_
_entity.id
_entity.type
_entity.pdbx_description
1 polymer ?
#
loop_
_entity_poly.entity_id
_entity_poly.type
_entity_poly.pdbx_seq_one_letter_code
_entity_poly.pdbx_strand_id
1 'polypeptide(L)'
;MPAALHADYGIARSFYAKYVDAGGIPVLGSQRVSDAALRKARANILTLIPDRPAGVVAALRAQRVRVVILARGESVRAIPEYAAAFPRRARDAAYWGGFGATPALPIVAGTEENLLDGRNEENVFVHEFAHTVAEMALAADPGFARAWAAAWEHARGAGLWANTYAGGHRNEYWAEGVQSYFGTNREGPGGGDGVHNHANTRDELREYDPRLFALIDAVYAGRMLRND
;
A
#
# COMPACT_ATOMS: atom_id res chain seq x y z
N MET A 1 5.88 -16.24 16.99
CA MET A 1 4.97 -16.42 15.82
C MET A 1 4.22 -17.74 15.97
N PRO A 2 2.89 -17.78 15.76
CA PRO A 2 2.11 -19.01 15.85
C PRO A 2 2.57 -20.09 14.86
N ALA A 3 2.64 -21.34 15.29
CA ALA A 3 2.98 -22.48 14.42
C ALA A 3 2.02 -22.62 13.23
N ALA A 4 0.74 -22.28 13.44
CA ALA A 4 -0.29 -22.26 12.41
C ALA A 4 0.08 -21.34 11.23
N LEU A 5 0.69 -20.17 11.46
CA LEU A 5 1.07 -19.28 10.35
C LEU A 5 2.13 -19.87 9.44
N HIS A 6 3.08 -20.66 9.98
CA HIS A 6 4.06 -21.36 9.13
C HIS A 6 3.39 -22.39 8.23
N ALA A 7 2.44 -23.16 8.77
CA ALA A 7 1.71 -24.15 8.00
C ALA A 7 0.76 -23.48 7.00
N ASP A 8 -0.02 -22.51 7.46
CA ASP A 8 -1.02 -21.81 6.67
C ASP A 8 -0.37 -21.08 5.51
N TYR A 9 0.74 -20.35 5.71
CA TYR A 9 1.37 -19.53 4.67
C TYR A 9 2.55 -20.20 3.95
N GLY A 10 3.06 -21.34 4.43
CA GLY A 10 4.23 -22.01 3.86
C GLY A 10 5.53 -21.22 4.03
N ILE A 11 5.63 -20.38 5.06
CA ILE A 11 6.70 -19.40 5.22
C ILE A 11 7.95 -19.98 5.92
N ALA A 12 9.14 -19.62 5.42
CA ALA A 12 10.42 -20.14 5.90
C ALA A 12 10.72 -19.69 7.34
N ARG A 13 10.93 -20.68 8.24
CA ARG A 13 11.29 -20.44 9.65
C ARG A 13 12.63 -19.73 9.85
N SER A 14 13.50 -19.75 8.84
CA SER A 14 14.82 -19.11 8.90
C SER A 14 14.76 -17.59 8.77
N PHE A 15 13.73 -17.05 8.10
CA PHE A 15 13.57 -15.60 7.90
C PHE A 15 12.50 -15.03 8.81
N TYR A 16 11.28 -15.55 8.73
CA TYR A 16 10.14 -15.02 9.45
C TYR A 16 10.25 -15.40 10.93
N ALA A 17 10.32 -14.40 11.80
CA ALA A 17 10.53 -14.62 13.22
C ALA A 17 9.60 -13.78 14.11
N LYS A 18 9.25 -12.57 13.66
CA LYS A 18 8.33 -11.68 14.34
C LYS A 18 6.98 -11.62 13.63
N TYR A 19 5.94 -11.36 14.40
CA TYR A 19 4.55 -11.35 13.93
C TYR A 19 3.69 -10.43 14.79
N VAL A 20 2.76 -9.73 14.16
CA VAL A 20 1.59 -9.13 14.81
C VAL A 20 0.36 -9.26 13.90
N ASP A 21 -0.82 -9.48 14.48
CA ASP A 21 -2.10 -9.48 13.75
C ASP A 21 -2.61 -8.06 13.51
N ALA A 22 -2.98 -7.74 12.28
CA ALA A 22 -3.62 -6.49 11.90
C ALA A 22 -5.03 -6.72 11.37
N GLY A 23 -5.94 -7.17 12.25
CA GLY A 23 -7.34 -7.37 11.89
C GLY A 23 -7.53 -8.58 10.97
N GLY A 24 -6.76 -9.64 11.18
CA GLY A 24 -6.75 -10.84 10.34
C GLY A 24 -5.78 -10.80 9.17
N ILE A 25 -5.07 -9.69 8.94
CA ILE A 25 -3.93 -9.63 8.01
C ILE A 25 -2.62 -9.82 8.79
N PRO A 26 -1.83 -10.87 8.52
CA PRO A 26 -0.55 -11.06 9.19
C PRO A 26 0.46 -9.99 8.82
N VAL A 27 1.11 -9.39 9.81
CA VAL A 27 2.29 -8.54 9.64
C VAL A 27 3.48 -9.30 10.17
N LEU A 28 4.48 -9.54 9.32
CA LEU A 28 5.61 -10.41 9.57
C LEU A 28 6.93 -9.64 9.42
N GLY A 29 8.01 -10.19 9.99
CA GLY A 29 9.34 -9.64 9.82
C GLY A 29 10.44 -10.59 10.29
N SER A 30 11.68 -10.26 9.95
CA SER A 30 12.85 -10.93 10.50
C SER A 30 13.05 -10.61 11.98
N GLN A 31 13.98 -11.30 12.65
CA GLN A 31 14.33 -10.94 14.04
C GLN A 31 14.89 -9.52 14.17
N ARG A 32 15.43 -8.95 13.08
CA ARG A 32 16.05 -7.62 13.05
C ARG A 32 15.02 -6.49 13.02
N VAL A 33 13.79 -6.76 12.59
CA VAL A 33 12.71 -5.76 12.55
C VAL A 33 12.37 -5.33 13.96
N SER A 34 12.28 -4.03 14.20
CA SER A 34 11.86 -3.46 15.48
C SER A 34 10.38 -3.72 15.75
N ASP A 35 10.03 -3.89 17.03
CA ASP A 35 8.63 -4.05 17.42
C ASP A 35 7.82 -2.77 17.15
N ALA A 36 8.48 -1.61 17.13
CA ALA A 36 7.88 -0.34 16.77
C ALA A 36 7.39 -0.34 15.32
N ALA A 37 8.19 -0.86 14.38
CA ALA A 37 7.79 -0.97 12.98
C ALA A 37 6.56 -1.89 12.80
N LEU A 38 6.53 -3.03 13.49
CA LEU A 38 5.37 -3.93 13.45
C LEU A 38 4.10 -3.27 14.02
N ARG A 39 4.23 -2.54 15.14
CA ARG A 39 3.09 -1.80 15.72
C ARG A 39 2.60 -0.70 14.77
N LYS A 40 3.50 0.09 14.18
CA LYS A 40 3.14 1.15 13.22
C LYS A 40 2.47 0.58 11.98
N ALA A 41 3.01 -0.51 11.42
CA ALA A 41 2.42 -1.19 10.26
C ALA A 41 1.00 -1.68 10.60
N ARG A 42 0.83 -2.32 11.77
CA ARG A 42 -0.48 -2.74 12.26
C ARG A 42 -1.45 -1.57 12.39
N ALA A 43 -1.04 -0.45 13.00
CA ALA A 43 -1.88 0.72 13.19
C ALA A 43 -2.35 1.32 11.85
N ASN A 44 -1.44 1.40 10.87
CA ASN A 44 -1.75 1.83 9.51
C ASN A 44 -2.74 0.86 8.85
N ILE A 45 -2.47 -0.45 8.87
CA ILE A 45 -3.35 -1.47 8.26
C ILE A 45 -4.76 -1.45 8.86
N LEU A 46 -4.89 -1.33 10.18
CA LEU A 46 -6.22 -1.24 10.83
C LEU A 46 -7.02 -0.02 10.38
N THR A 47 -6.35 1.01 9.88
CA THR A 47 -6.99 2.19 9.29
C THR A 47 -7.28 1.98 7.80
N LEU A 48 -6.32 1.39 7.07
CA LEU A 48 -6.35 1.17 5.62
C LEU A 48 -7.14 -0.05 5.18
N ILE A 49 -7.62 -0.88 6.11
CA ILE A 49 -8.64 -1.89 5.81
C ILE A 49 -10.01 -1.17 5.84
N PRO A 50 -10.68 -1.01 4.68
CA PRO A 50 -11.99 -0.41 4.65
C PRO A 50 -13.07 -1.39 5.13
N ASP A 51 -14.13 -0.85 5.74
CA ASP A 51 -15.33 -1.62 6.06
C ASP A 51 -16.28 -1.73 4.86
N ARG A 52 -16.04 -0.93 3.81
CA ARG A 52 -16.94 -0.74 2.67
C ARG A 52 -16.18 -0.89 1.35
N PRO A 53 -16.70 -1.70 0.42
CA PRO A 53 -17.71 -2.74 0.61
C PRO A 53 -17.28 -3.76 1.69
N ALA A 54 -18.26 -4.44 2.28
CA ALA A 54 -17.98 -5.45 3.31
C ALA A 54 -17.17 -6.63 2.73
N GLY A 55 -16.38 -7.29 3.57
CA GLY A 55 -15.66 -8.51 3.19
C GLY A 55 -14.26 -8.30 2.62
N VAL A 56 -13.73 -7.07 2.60
CA VAL A 56 -12.35 -6.79 2.12
C VAL A 56 -11.31 -7.68 2.80
N VAL A 57 -11.32 -7.77 4.13
CA VAL A 57 -10.38 -8.64 4.87
C VAL A 57 -10.51 -10.10 4.45
N ALA A 58 -11.73 -10.59 4.28
CA ALA A 58 -11.97 -11.97 3.88
C ALA A 58 -11.41 -12.25 2.47
N ALA A 59 -11.60 -11.32 1.54
CA ALA A 59 -11.04 -11.41 0.19
C ALA A 59 -9.49 -11.42 0.21
N LEU A 60 -8.87 -10.50 0.94
CA LEU A 60 -7.41 -10.46 1.09
C LEU A 60 -6.86 -11.75 1.70
N ARG A 61 -7.53 -12.30 2.72
CA ARG A 61 -7.15 -13.57 3.36
C ARG A 61 -7.33 -14.77 2.44
N ALA A 62 -8.41 -14.83 1.67
CA ALA A 62 -8.64 -15.90 0.69
C ALA A 62 -7.52 -15.95 -0.35
N GLN A 63 -6.95 -14.78 -0.70
CA GLN A 63 -5.79 -14.66 -1.57
C GLN A 63 -4.45 -14.75 -0.84
N ARG A 64 -4.46 -15.05 0.46
CA ARG A 64 -3.27 -15.26 1.30
C ARG A 64 -2.35 -14.03 1.37
N VAL A 65 -2.95 -12.83 1.27
CA VAL A 65 -2.24 -11.57 1.46
C VAL A 65 -1.64 -11.51 2.87
N ARG A 66 -0.38 -11.10 2.93
CA ARG A 66 0.35 -10.81 4.17
C ARG A 66 1.26 -9.61 3.97
N VAL A 67 1.57 -8.93 5.06
CA VAL A 67 2.51 -7.81 5.08
C VAL A 67 3.84 -8.30 5.63
N VAL A 68 4.94 -7.89 5.02
CA VAL A 68 6.30 -8.18 5.48
C VAL A 68 7.06 -6.88 5.62
N ILE A 69 7.53 -6.60 6.83
CA ILE A 69 8.38 -5.45 7.12
C ILE A 69 9.84 -5.88 7.05
N LEU A 70 10.63 -5.11 6.32
CA LEU A 70 12.07 -5.27 6.17
C LEU A 70 12.78 -4.34 7.15
N ALA A 71 13.75 -4.88 7.91
CA ALA A 71 14.57 -4.09 8.82
C ALA A 71 15.47 -3.12 8.04
N ARG A 72 15.97 -2.07 8.71
CA ARG A 72 16.92 -1.14 8.08
C ARG A 72 18.10 -1.87 7.43
N GLY A 73 18.39 -1.51 6.18
CA GLY A 73 19.42 -2.15 5.35
C GLY A 73 19.11 -3.58 4.87
N GLU A 74 17.94 -4.16 5.15
CA GLU A 74 17.50 -5.39 4.49
C GLU A 74 17.03 -5.09 3.06
N SER A 75 17.54 -5.86 2.10
CA SER A 75 17.03 -5.83 0.73
C SER A 75 15.65 -6.47 0.65
N VAL A 76 14.82 -6.05 -0.32
CA VAL A 76 13.54 -6.69 -0.63
C VAL A 76 13.67 -8.19 -0.91
N ARG A 77 14.82 -8.63 -1.43
CA ARG A 77 15.17 -10.05 -1.63
C ARG A 77 15.53 -10.80 -0.35
N ALA A 78 15.55 -10.15 0.81
CA ALA A 78 15.63 -10.86 2.10
C ALA A 78 14.37 -11.70 2.33
N ILE A 79 13.23 -11.27 1.77
CA ILE A 79 11.99 -12.05 1.72
C ILE A 79 12.23 -13.27 0.81
N PRO A 80 12.17 -14.51 1.33
CA PRO A 80 12.52 -15.71 0.58
C PRO A 80 11.73 -15.87 -0.73
N GLU A 81 10.46 -15.53 -0.73
CA GLU A 81 9.56 -15.62 -1.88
C GLU A 81 9.96 -14.65 -3.00
N TYR A 82 10.37 -13.43 -2.64
CA TYR A 82 10.92 -12.47 -3.61
C TYR A 82 12.32 -12.88 -4.09
N ALA A 83 13.13 -13.47 -3.21
CA ALA A 83 14.44 -14.00 -3.58
C ALA A 83 14.32 -15.02 -4.72
N ALA A 84 13.31 -15.89 -4.63
CA ALA A 84 12.99 -16.91 -5.63
C ALA A 84 12.39 -16.31 -6.91
N ALA A 85 11.46 -15.34 -6.78
CA ALA A 85 10.76 -14.76 -7.93
C ALA A 85 11.59 -13.76 -8.75
N PHE A 86 12.58 -13.09 -8.13
CA PHE A 86 13.31 -11.98 -8.75
C PHE A 86 14.81 -12.25 -8.91
N PRO A 87 15.26 -13.21 -9.73
CA PRO A 87 16.65 -13.70 -9.72
C PRO A 87 17.75 -12.64 -9.97
N ARG A 88 17.41 -11.44 -10.44
CA ARG A 88 18.34 -10.32 -10.67
C ARG A 88 18.25 -9.26 -9.56
N ARG A 89 19.41 -8.81 -9.05
CA ARG A 89 19.54 -7.78 -7.99
C ARG A 89 19.04 -6.38 -8.37
N ALA A 90 18.82 -6.09 -9.66
CA ALA A 90 18.36 -4.77 -10.12
C ALA A 90 17.01 -4.35 -9.50
N ARG A 91 16.21 -5.30 -8.99
CA ARG A 91 14.94 -5.02 -8.32
C ARG A 91 15.09 -4.48 -6.89
N ASP A 92 16.26 -4.62 -6.26
CA ASP A 92 16.49 -4.10 -4.91
C ASP A 92 16.46 -2.57 -4.88
N ALA A 93 16.97 -1.93 -5.95
CA ALA A 93 16.89 -0.49 -6.11
C ALA A 93 15.49 0.00 -6.50
N ALA A 94 14.73 -0.82 -7.22
CA ALA A 94 13.39 -0.45 -7.70
C ALA A 94 12.32 -0.50 -6.60
N TYR A 95 12.46 -1.39 -5.61
CA TYR A 95 11.48 -1.60 -4.53
C TYR A 95 12.01 -1.16 -3.16
N TRP A 96 12.80 -0.08 -3.17
CA TRP A 96 13.46 0.43 -1.97
C TRP A 96 12.46 0.87 -0.86
N GLY A 97 11.24 1.25 -1.24
CA GLY A 97 10.18 1.72 -0.33
C GLY A 97 9.08 0.70 -0.03
N GLY A 98 8.83 -0.23 -0.95
CA GLY A 98 7.80 -1.26 -0.80
C GLY A 98 7.45 -1.98 -2.11
N PHE A 99 6.49 -2.89 -2.02
CA PHE A 99 5.87 -3.55 -3.17
C PHE A 99 4.48 -4.06 -2.78
N GLY A 100 3.46 -3.73 -3.57
CA GLY A 100 2.08 -4.19 -3.39
C GLY A 100 1.94 -5.68 -3.65
N ALA A 101 0.94 -6.30 -3.01
CA ALA A 101 0.65 -7.71 -3.22
C ALA A 101 0.04 -7.95 -4.60
N THR A 102 0.40 -9.08 -5.21
CA THR A 102 -0.21 -9.58 -6.45
C THR A 102 -0.74 -10.99 -6.24
N PRO A 103 -1.57 -11.55 -7.13
CA PRO A 103 -2.03 -12.94 -7.00
C PRO A 103 -0.89 -13.97 -6.99
N ALA A 104 0.20 -13.70 -7.72
CA ALA A 104 1.37 -14.59 -7.76
C ALA A 104 2.31 -14.40 -6.56
N LEU A 105 2.39 -13.17 -6.03
CA LEU A 105 3.19 -12.81 -4.87
C LEU A 105 2.30 -12.03 -3.89
N PRO A 106 1.50 -12.71 -3.05
CA PRO A 106 0.54 -12.06 -2.16
C PRO A 106 1.23 -11.52 -0.91
N ILE A 107 2.24 -10.70 -1.12
CA ILE A 107 3.05 -10.06 -0.09
C ILE A 107 3.06 -8.57 -0.36
N VAL A 108 2.62 -7.79 0.62
CA VAL A 108 2.92 -6.36 0.68
C VAL A 108 4.23 -6.19 1.42
N ALA A 109 5.23 -5.60 0.79
CA ALA A 109 6.49 -5.26 1.44
C ALA A 109 6.51 -3.80 1.85
N GLY A 110 7.06 -3.52 3.04
CA GLY A 110 7.40 -2.19 3.50
C GLY A 110 8.72 -2.21 4.25
N THR A 111 9.36 -1.05 4.40
CA THR A 111 10.65 -0.94 5.11
C THR A 111 10.50 -0.13 6.39
N GLU A 112 11.34 -0.42 7.39
CA GLU A 112 11.42 0.43 8.59
C GLU A 112 11.79 1.88 8.26
N GLU A 113 12.69 2.08 7.30
CA GLU A 113 13.17 3.41 6.91
C GLU A 113 12.04 4.28 6.35
N ASN A 114 11.15 3.71 5.52
CA ASN A 114 10.00 4.47 5.05
C ASN A 114 8.93 4.63 6.15
N LEU A 115 8.61 3.55 6.87
CA LEU A 115 7.48 3.52 7.79
C LEU A 115 7.71 4.32 9.08
N LEU A 116 8.95 4.32 9.60
CA LEU A 116 9.31 4.99 10.86
C LEU A 116 10.03 6.32 10.65
N ASP A 117 10.91 6.40 9.65
CA ASP A 117 11.80 7.56 9.48
C ASP A 117 11.26 8.56 8.44
N GLY A 118 10.18 8.22 7.72
CA GLY A 118 9.60 9.09 6.69
C GLY A 118 10.54 9.29 5.50
N ARG A 119 11.39 8.29 5.19
CA ARG A 119 12.34 8.36 4.08
C ARG A 119 11.64 8.73 2.78
N ASN A 120 12.15 9.77 2.12
CA ASN A 120 11.63 10.40 0.89
C ASN A 120 10.31 11.17 1.04
N GLU A 121 9.97 11.59 2.27
CA GLU A 121 8.86 12.54 2.54
C GLU A 121 7.47 12.01 2.15
N GLU A 122 7.34 10.69 2.02
CA GLU A 122 6.09 9.99 1.73
C GLU A 122 5.98 8.70 2.52
N ASN A 123 4.79 8.12 2.57
CA ASN A 123 4.57 6.78 3.11
C ASN A 123 4.27 5.80 1.97
N VAL A 124 5.32 5.16 1.44
CA VAL A 124 5.21 4.14 0.38
C VAL A 124 4.41 2.94 0.87
N PHE A 125 4.47 2.59 2.16
CA PHE A 125 3.63 1.50 2.67
C PHE A 125 2.12 1.77 2.49
N VAL A 126 1.66 3.01 2.67
CA VAL A 126 0.26 3.40 2.39
C VAL A 126 -0.07 3.20 0.91
N HIS A 127 0.83 3.61 0.01
CA HIS A 127 0.69 3.43 -1.43
C HIS A 127 0.52 1.95 -1.82
N GLU A 128 1.45 1.11 -1.39
CA GLU A 128 1.50 -0.31 -1.76
C GLU A 128 0.34 -1.11 -1.17
N PHE A 129 -0.10 -0.73 0.04
CA PHE A 129 -1.29 -1.32 0.64
C PHE A 129 -2.57 -0.84 -0.07
N ALA A 130 -2.61 0.40 -0.57
CA ALA A 130 -3.74 0.92 -1.35
C ALA A 130 -3.92 0.17 -2.68
N HIS A 131 -2.82 -0.10 -3.41
CA HIS A 131 -2.82 -1.00 -4.58
C HIS A 131 -3.41 -2.36 -4.21
N THR A 132 -2.87 -2.95 -3.15
CA THR A 132 -3.29 -4.28 -2.66
C THR A 132 -4.79 -4.33 -2.37
N VAL A 133 -5.33 -3.35 -1.64
CA VAL A 133 -6.77 -3.30 -1.32
C VAL A 133 -7.60 -3.15 -2.59
N ALA A 134 -7.21 -2.27 -3.52
CA ALA A 134 -7.96 -2.09 -4.76
C ALA A 134 -7.96 -3.35 -5.62
N GLU A 135 -6.77 -3.89 -5.94
CA GLU A 135 -6.62 -4.95 -6.92
C GLU A 135 -7.01 -6.32 -6.39
N MET A 136 -6.70 -6.60 -5.11
CA MET A 136 -6.92 -7.92 -4.51
C MET A 136 -8.25 -8.03 -3.76
N ALA A 137 -9.04 -6.96 -3.64
CA ALA A 137 -10.34 -7.01 -2.98
C ALA A 137 -11.40 -6.17 -3.69
N LEU A 138 -11.21 -4.86 -3.78
CA LEU A 138 -12.27 -3.95 -4.22
C LEU A 138 -12.66 -4.15 -5.69
N ALA A 139 -11.71 -4.50 -6.56
CA ALA A 139 -11.95 -4.72 -7.99
C ALA A 139 -12.91 -5.89 -8.29
N ALA A 140 -13.14 -6.78 -7.33
CA ALA A 140 -14.14 -7.83 -7.45
C ALA A 140 -15.59 -7.30 -7.35
N ASP A 141 -15.79 -6.13 -6.74
CA ASP A 141 -17.07 -5.42 -6.74
C ASP A 141 -17.25 -4.68 -8.08
N PRO A 142 -18.27 -5.05 -8.90
CA PRO A 142 -18.45 -4.42 -10.21
C PRO A 142 -18.80 -2.93 -10.14
N GLY A 143 -19.41 -2.47 -9.04
CA GLY A 143 -19.72 -1.07 -8.79
C GLY A 143 -18.44 -0.27 -8.58
N PHE A 144 -17.57 -0.73 -7.68
CA PHE A 144 -16.26 -0.13 -7.47
C PHE A 144 -15.42 -0.14 -8.75
N ALA A 145 -15.33 -1.28 -9.44
CA ALA A 145 -14.53 -1.40 -10.66
C ALA A 145 -14.97 -0.39 -11.75
N ARG A 146 -16.29 -0.21 -11.94
CA ARG A 146 -16.82 0.80 -12.87
C ARG A 146 -16.55 2.23 -12.40
N ALA A 147 -16.77 2.53 -11.12
CA ALA A 147 -16.55 3.86 -10.57
C ALA A 147 -15.06 4.26 -10.66
N TRP A 148 -14.17 3.32 -10.37
CA TRP A 148 -12.72 3.49 -10.48
C TRP A 148 -12.28 3.75 -11.92
N ALA A 149 -12.77 2.96 -12.87
CA ALA A 149 -12.50 3.19 -14.30
C ALA A 149 -13.03 4.56 -14.75
N ALA A 150 -14.25 4.93 -14.37
CA ALA A 150 -14.86 6.21 -14.76
C ALA A 150 -14.13 7.43 -14.17
N ALA A 151 -13.69 7.36 -12.90
CA ALA A 151 -12.91 8.42 -12.27
C ALA A 151 -11.58 8.64 -13.01
N TRP A 152 -10.88 7.55 -13.32
CA TRP A 152 -9.63 7.59 -14.07
C TRP A 152 -9.78 8.16 -15.48
N GLU A 153 -10.76 7.69 -16.26
CA GLU A 153 -10.98 8.21 -17.62
C GLU A 153 -11.36 9.70 -17.61
N HIS A 154 -12.14 10.13 -16.60
CA HIS A 154 -12.42 11.55 -16.40
C HIS A 154 -11.14 12.35 -16.10
N ALA A 155 -10.33 11.89 -15.14
CA ALA A 155 -9.09 12.57 -14.76
C ALA A 155 -8.15 12.73 -15.97
N ARG A 156 -7.98 11.67 -16.76
CA ARG A 156 -7.23 11.71 -18.01
C ARG A 156 -7.79 12.73 -19.01
N GLY A 157 -9.10 12.68 -19.26
CA GLY A 157 -9.76 13.58 -20.21
C GLY A 157 -9.68 15.05 -19.79
N ALA A 158 -9.67 15.31 -18.48
CA ALA A 158 -9.52 16.64 -17.90
C ALA A 158 -8.05 17.10 -17.77
N GLY A 159 -7.07 16.26 -18.11
CA GLY A 159 -5.64 16.57 -17.95
C GLY A 159 -5.17 16.64 -16.49
N LEU A 160 -5.95 16.07 -15.56
CA LEU A 160 -5.53 15.94 -14.17
C LEU A 160 -4.37 14.94 -14.07
N TRP A 161 -3.52 15.14 -13.06
CA TRP A 161 -2.35 14.31 -12.79
C TRP A 161 -1.32 14.30 -13.93
N ALA A 162 -1.41 15.23 -14.89
CA ALA A 162 -0.39 15.38 -15.92
C ALA A 162 0.99 15.63 -15.29
N ASN A 163 2.02 15.01 -15.88
CA ASN A 163 3.40 15.08 -15.39
C ASN A 163 3.56 14.61 -13.92
N THR A 164 2.81 13.57 -13.54
CA THR A 164 2.95 12.89 -12.24
C THR A 164 2.93 11.37 -12.45
N TYR A 165 3.36 10.62 -11.43
CA TYR A 165 3.28 9.17 -11.39
C TYR A 165 1.83 8.69 -11.37
N ALA A 166 0.95 9.38 -10.62
CA ALA A 166 -0.50 9.15 -10.59
C ALA A 166 -1.13 9.22 -12.00
N GLY A 167 -0.61 10.06 -12.89
CA GLY A 167 -1.07 10.20 -14.27
C GLY A 167 -0.59 9.09 -15.23
N GLY A 168 0.29 8.19 -14.78
CA GLY A 168 0.86 7.13 -15.62
C GLY A 168 -0.08 5.95 -15.82
N HIS A 169 -0.73 5.49 -14.76
CA HIS A 169 -1.62 4.32 -14.79
C HIS A 169 -2.76 4.44 -13.76
N ARG A 170 -3.90 3.80 -14.05
CA ARG A 170 -5.08 3.79 -13.18
C ARG A 170 -4.81 3.27 -11.76
N ASN A 171 -3.87 2.32 -11.64
CA ASN A 171 -3.48 1.78 -10.35
C ASN A 171 -2.74 2.85 -9.54
N GLU A 172 -1.75 3.52 -10.13
CA GLU A 172 -1.01 4.60 -9.48
C GLU A 172 -1.92 5.78 -9.13
N TYR A 173 -2.83 6.14 -10.02
CA TYR A 173 -3.88 7.12 -9.77
C TYR A 173 -4.64 6.84 -8.46
N TRP A 174 -5.00 5.58 -8.21
CA TRP A 174 -5.65 5.19 -6.96
C TRP A 174 -4.71 5.27 -5.76
N ALA A 175 -3.53 4.67 -5.87
CA ALA A 175 -2.61 4.56 -4.75
C ALA A 175 -2.07 5.93 -4.29
N GLU A 176 -1.67 6.79 -5.23
CA GLU A 176 -1.26 8.18 -4.98
C GLU A 176 -2.42 9.00 -4.40
N GLY A 177 -3.62 8.85 -4.95
CA GLY A 177 -4.82 9.48 -4.42
C GLY A 177 -5.10 9.08 -2.96
N VAL A 178 -4.92 7.81 -2.62
CA VAL A 178 -5.08 7.31 -1.25
C VAL A 178 -4.00 7.88 -0.34
N GLN A 179 -2.73 7.95 -0.78
CA GLN A 179 -1.68 8.63 -0.02
C GLN A 179 -2.05 10.10 0.25
N SER A 180 -2.53 10.83 -0.77
CA SER A 180 -2.95 12.23 -0.59
C SER A 180 -4.14 12.33 0.36
N TYR A 181 -5.12 11.43 0.24
CA TYR A 181 -6.28 11.36 1.13
C TYR A 181 -5.89 11.12 2.59
N PHE A 182 -4.81 10.39 2.87
CA PHE A 182 -4.28 10.18 4.21
C PHE A 182 -3.17 11.18 4.61
N GLY A 183 -2.84 12.14 3.75
CA GLY A 183 -1.83 13.17 4.02
C GLY A 183 -0.41 12.62 4.10
N THR A 184 -0.12 11.57 3.34
CA THR A 184 1.19 10.89 3.33
C THR A 184 1.86 10.90 1.96
N ASN A 185 1.37 11.73 1.04
CA ASN A 185 2.01 11.92 -0.25
C ASN A 185 3.02 13.07 -0.18
N ARG A 186 4.12 12.97 -0.93
CA ARG A 186 5.12 14.03 -1.01
C ARG A 186 4.57 15.19 -1.83
N GLU A 187 4.76 16.41 -1.34
CA GLU A 187 4.37 17.60 -2.09
C GLU A 187 5.30 17.80 -3.30
N GLY A 188 4.69 18.06 -4.45
CA GLY A 188 5.38 18.49 -5.68
C GLY A 188 4.92 19.87 -6.13
N PRO A 189 5.57 20.47 -7.14
CA PRO A 189 5.16 21.76 -7.66
C PRO A 189 3.80 21.69 -8.38
N GLY A 190 3.14 22.84 -8.53
CA GLY A 190 2.02 22.99 -9.45
C GLY A 190 2.43 22.58 -10.87
N GLY A 191 1.64 21.72 -11.51
CA GLY A 191 1.96 21.15 -12.83
C GLY A 191 2.86 19.90 -12.82
N GLY A 192 3.30 19.44 -11.64
CA GLY A 192 3.99 18.17 -11.45
C GLY A 192 5.50 18.20 -11.70
N ASP A 193 6.25 17.33 -11.02
CA ASP A 193 7.70 17.15 -11.19
C ASP A 193 8.10 15.84 -11.91
N GLY A 194 7.14 15.18 -12.54
CA GLY A 194 7.28 13.84 -13.11
C GLY A 194 6.92 12.72 -12.12
N VAL A 195 6.79 13.04 -10.82
CA VAL A 195 6.40 12.07 -9.78
C VAL A 195 5.16 12.55 -9.02
N HIS A 196 5.17 13.74 -8.40
CA HIS A 196 4.00 14.29 -7.69
C HIS A 196 3.73 15.73 -8.11
N ASN A 197 2.58 16.24 -7.69
CA ASN A 197 2.17 17.63 -7.83
C ASN A 197 1.76 18.20 -6.46
N HIS A 198 1.18 19.39 -6.45
CA HIS A 198 0.69 20.07 -5.25
C HIS A 198 -0.49 19.39 -4.54
N ALA A 199 -1.16 18.38 -5.11
CA ALA A 199 -2.36 17.77 -4.53
C ALA A 199 -1.98 16.61 -3.58
N ASN A 200 -1.29 16.92 -2.48
CA ASN A 200 -0.70 15.91 -1.59
C ASN A 200 -1.44 15.75 -0.24
N THR A 201 -2.42 16.62 0.05
CA THR A 201 -3.30 16.50 1.22
C THR A 201 -4.73 16.10 0.86
N ARG A 202 -5.50 15.72 1.88
CA ARG A 202 -6.93 15.37 1.71
C ARG A 202 -7.75 16.52 1.15
N ASP A 203 -7.47 17.73 1.63
CA ASP A 203 -8.24 18.91 1.26
C ASP A 203 -7.89 19.36 -0.17
N GLU A 204 -6.60 19.36 -0.52
CA GLU A 204 -6.18 19.63 -1.90
C GLU A 204 -6.69 18.56 -2.87
N LEU A 205 -6.66 17.28 -2.50
CA LEU A 205 -7.25 16.22 -3.32
C LEU A 205 -8.75 16.45 -3.57
N ARG A 206 -9.49 16.88 -2.54
CA ARG A 206 -10.92 17.19 -2.65
C ARG A 206 -11.18 18.32 -3.65
N GLU A 207 -10.32 19.33 -3.66
CA GLU A 207 -10.42 20.46 -4.58
C GLU A 207 -9.95 20.10 -6.00
N TYR A 208 -8.80 19.42 -6.11
CA TYR A 208 -8.12 19.10 -7.37
C TYR A 208 -8.82 17.99 -8.17
N ASP A 209 -9.15 16.88 -7.52
CA ASP A 209 -9.85 15.73 -8.14
C ASP A 209 -11.01 15.27 -7.23
N PRO A 210 -12.14 16.02 -7.21
CA PRO A 210 -13.28 15.71 -6.37
C PRO A 210 -13.91 14.34 -6.65
N ARG A 211 -13.71 13.78 -7.86
CA ARG A 211 -14.22 12.44 -8.21
C ARG A 211 -13.38 11.34 -7.57
N LEU A 212 -12.05 11.46 -7.64
CA LEU A 212 -11.16 10.55 -6.92
C LEU A 212 -11.41 10.64 -5.42
N PHE A 213 -11.48 11.86 -4.89
CA PHE A 213 -11.78 12.10 -3.48
C PHE A 213 -13.07 11.38 -3.07
N ALA A 214 -14.17 11.57 -3.80
CA ALA A 214 -15.45 10.96 -3.46
C ALA A 214 -15.41 9.43 -3.52
N LEU A 215 -14.68 8.85 -4.47
CA LEU A 215 -14.50 7.40 -4.57
C LEU A 215 -13.71 6.84 -3.38
N ILE A 216 -12.60 7.49 -3.01
CA ILE A 216 -11.79 7.10 -1.85
C ILE A 216 -12.59 7.29 -0.55
N ASP A 217 -13.33 8.39 -0.42
CA ASP A 217 -14.14 8.68 0.75
C ASP A 217 -15.31 7.68 0.92
N ALA A 218 -15.88 7.17 -0.18
CA ALA A 218 -16.88 6.11 -0.10
C ALA A 218 -16.32 4.80 0.51
N VAL A 219 -15.02 4.54 0.33
CA VAL A 219 -14.30 3.37 0.84
C VAL A 219 -13.83 3.58 2.29
N TYR A 220 -13.20 4.73 2.57
CA TYR A 220 -12.54 4.99 3.85
C TYR A 220 -13.34 5.88 4.83
N ALA A 221 -14.42 6.52 4.37
CA ALA A 221 -15.38 7.25 5.20
C ALA A 221 -14.73 8.19 6.24
N GLY A 222 -13.81 9.04 5.79
CA GLY A 222 -13.15 10.04 6.63
C GLY A 222 -12.05 9.52 7.56
N ARG A 223 -11.74 8.21 7.56
CA ARG A 223 -10.69 7.61 8.42
C ARG A 223 -9.37 8.37 8.34
N MET A 224 -8.67 8.47 9.47
CA MET A 224 -7.35 9.12 9.55
C MET A 224 -6.33 8.12 10.07
N LEU A 225 -5.08 8.21 9.58
CA LEU A 225 -3.99 7.38 10.10
C LEU A 225 -3.77 7.68 11.59
N ARG A 226 -3.39 6.63 12.32
CA ARG A 226 -3.11 6.71 13.75
C ARG A 226 -1.66 7.15 13.97
N ASN A 227 -1.46 8.02 14.95
CA ASN A 227 -0.15 8.59 15.27
C ASN A 227 0.68 7.69 16.19
N ASP A 228 0.14 6.56 16.66
CA ASP A 228 0.70 5.70 17.71
C ASP A 228 0.77 4.20 17.34
#